data_AF-A0A3D2Q8N7-F1
#
_entry.id   AF-A0A3D2Q8N7-F1
#
_cell.length_a   1.000
_cell.length_b   1.000
_cell.length_c   1.000
_cell.angle_alpha   90.00
_cell.angle_beta   90.00
_cell.angle_gamma   90.00
#
_symmetry.space_group_name_H-M   'P 1'
#
loop_
_entity.id
_entity.type
_entity.pdbx_description
1 polymer ?
#
loop_
_entity_poly.entity_id
_entity_poly.type
_entity_poly.pdbx_seq_one_letter_code
_entity_poly.pdbx_strand_id
1 'polypeptide(L)'
;MGTSVGSGALTLVRAVFIAAIFEFAGAFFAGAQVSQTIQRGLVDPDLFLTTPLVLILGMCGALLGTGIWLQIASYFGWPVSTTHAIVGAILGFGGIIGG
;
A
#
# COMPACT_ATOMS: atom_id res chain seq x y z
N MET A 1 -4.43 -14.42 8.51
CA MET A 1 -4.16 -15.25 9.72
C MET A 1 -5.29 -15.25 10.78
N GLY A 2 -6.37 -14.46 10.65
CA GLY A 2 -7.43 -14.41 11.67
C GLY A 2 -8.19 -15.72 11.89
N THR A 3 -8.43 -16.50 10.84
CA THR A 3 -9.13 -17.80 10.92
C THR A 3 -8.30 -18.86 11.64
N SER A 4 -7.00 -18.97 11.33
CA SER A 4 -6.10 -19.97 11.92
C SER A 4 -5.82 -19.73 13.41
N VAL A 5 -5.74 -18.46 13.82
CA VAL A 5 -5.58 -18.10 15.23
C VAL A 5 -6.93 -18.22 15.96
N GLY A 6 -8.03 -17.77 15.34
CA GLY A 6 -9.38 -17.85 15.91
C GLY A 6 -9.90 -19.28 16.11
N SER A 7 -9.48 -20.24 15.28
CA SER A 7 -9.83 -21.66 15.43
C SER A 7 -8.96 -22.42 16.45
N GLY A 8 -7.96 -21.76 17.04
CA GLY A 8 -7.00 -22.40 17.96
C GLY A 8 -5.96 -23.30 17.28
N ALA A 9 -5.89 -23.34 15.94
CA ALA A 9 -4.92 -24.15 15.21
C ALA A 9 -3.48 -23.61 15.35
N LEU A 10 -3.32 -22.29 15.47
CA LEU A 10 -2.04 -21.64 15.66
C LEU A 10 -2.11 -20.61 16.79
N THR A 11 -1.01 -20.48 17.55
CA THR A 11 -0.85 -19.38 18.50
C THR A 11 -0.52 -18.08 17.76
N LEU A 12 -0.89 -16.93 18.33
CA LEU A 12 -0.68 -15.62 17.71
C LEU A 12 0.78 -15.39 17.31
N VAL A 13 1.72 -15.67 18.20
CA VAL A 13 3.16 -15.48 17.95
C VAL A 13 3.63 -16.32 16.76
N ARG A 14 3.23 -17.60 16.70
CA ARG A 14 3.59 -18.48 15.56
C ARG A 14 2.99 -17.99 14.26
N ALA A 15 1.73 -17.56 14.29
CA ALA A 15 1.05 -17.04 13.11
C ALA A 15 1.72 -15.78 12.56
N VAL A 16 2.21 -14.87 13.42
CA VAL A 16 2.95 -13.67 13.01
C VAL A 16 4.27 -14.02 12.33
N PHE A 17 5.05 -14.96 12.89
CA PHE A 17 6.31 -15.38 12.25
C PHE A 17 6.09 -16.02 10.88
N ILE A 18 5.09 -16.90 10.76
CA ILE A 18 4.74 -17.50 9.48
C ILE A 18 4.30 -16.41 8.49
N ALA A 19 3.41 -15.50 8.91
CA ALA A 19 2.96 -14.40 8.07
C ALA A 19 4.14 -13.56 7.57
N ALA A 20 5.06 -13.16 8.44
CA ALA A 20 6.21 -12.34 8.05
C ALA A 20 7.05 -12.99 6.94
N ILE A 21 7.36 -14.29 7.05
CA ILE A 21 8.15 -15.02 6.05
C ILE A 21 7.42 -15.09 4.71
N PHE A 22 6.14 -15.48 4.73
CA PHE A 22 5.38 -15.67 3.49
C PHE A 22 4.95 -14.36 2.84
N GLU A 23 4.63 -13.32 3.60
CA GLU A 23 4.37 -11.96 3.09
C GLU A 23 5.62 -11.39 2.42
N PHE A 24 6.79 -11.52 3.05
CA PHE A 24 8.05 -11.08 2.45
C PHE A 24 8.38 -11.86 1.18
N ALA A 25 8.29 -13.20 1.23
CA ALA A 25 8.54 -14.04 0.07
C ALA A 25 7.58 -13.69 -1.09
N GLY A 26 6.29 -13.53 -0.79
CA GLY A 26 5.29 -13.10 -1.77
C GLY A 26 5.60 -11.74 -2.37
N ALA A 27 5.94 -10.75 -1.54
CA ALA A 27 6.32 -9.41 -2.00
C ALA A 27 7.58 -9.45 -2.90
N PHE A 28 8.58 -10.26 -2.53
CA PHE A 28 9.82 -10.39 -3.29
C PHE A 28 9.62 -11.09 -4.65
N PHE A 29 8.89 -12.21 -4.68
CA PHE A 29 8.73 -13.00 -5.91
C PHE A 29 7.59 -12.52 -6.82
N ALA A 30 6.52 -11.97 -6.25
CA ALA A 30 5.29 -11.62 -6.99
C ALA A 30 4.90 -10.14 -6.89
N GLY A 31 5.61 -9.31 -6.12
CA GLY A 31 5.24 -7.91 -5.90
C GLY A 31 5.47 -6.99 -7.12
N ALA A 32 6.33 -7.38 -8.05
CA ALA A 32 6.73 -6.54 -9.18
C ALA A 32 5.55 -6.13 -10.08
N GLN A 33 4.65 -7.07 -10.38
CA GLN A 33 3.51 -6.80 -11.26
C GLN A 33 2.52 -5.80 -10.63
N VAL A 34 2.25 -5.94 -9.33
CA VAL A 34 1.36 -5.00 -8.61
C VAL A 34 2.00 -3.62 -8.50
N SER A 35 3.31 -3.56 -8.21
CA SER A 35 4.04 -2.30 -8.14
C SER A 35 4.00 -1.55 -9.47
N GLN A 36 4.15 -2.26 -10.60
CA GLN A 36 4.06 -1.67 -11.93
C GLN A 36 2.67 -1.10 -12.23
N THR A 37 1.61 -1.80 -11.84
CA THR A 37 0.22 -1.31 -11.97
C THR A 37 -0.01 -0.04 -11.15
N ILE A 38 0.53 0.05 -9.93
CA ILE A 38 0.39 1.25 -9.11
C ILE A 38 1.17 2.44 -9.71
N GLN A 39 2.35 2.20 -10.28
CA GLN A 39 3.20 3.26 -10.83
C GLN A 39 2.73 3.80 -12.18
N ARG A 40 2.38 2.91 -13.13
CA ARG A 40 2.02 3.30 -14.50
C ARG A 40 0.54 3.17 -14.83
N GLY A 41 -0.20 2.37 -14.06
CA GLY A 41 -1.63 2.16 -14.29
C GLY A 41 -2.52 3.23 -13.67
N LEU A 42 -1.99 4.09 -12.79
CA LEU A 42 -2.76 5.12 -12.08
C LEU A 42 -2.39 6.55 -12.47
N VAL A 43 -1.10 6.81 -12.71
CA VAL A 43 -0.57 8.12 -13.12
C VAL A 43 0.43 7.88 -14.24
N ASP A 44 0.32 8.64 -15.32
CA ASP A 44 1.28 8.57 -16.42
C ASP A 44 2.56 9.33 -16.05
N PRO A 45 3.71 8.64 -15.85
CA PRO A 45 4.96 9.29 -15.48
C PRO A 45 5.49 10.23 -16.57
N ASP A 46 5.08 10.02 -17.83
CA ASP A 46 5.57 10.79 -18.97
C ASP A 46 5.07 12.25 -18.95
N LEU A 47 3.95 12.49 -18.25
CA LEU A 47 3.43 13.85 -18.01
C LEU A 47 4.32 14.69 -17.08
N PHE A 48 5.18 14.04 -16.28
CA PHE A 48 6.01 14.69 -15.27
C PHE A 48 7.49 14.79 -15.68
N LEU A 49 7.83 14.51 -16.95
CA LEU A 49 9.22 14.56 -17.44
C LEU A 49 9.85 15.94 -17.32
N THR A 50 9.06 17.00 -17.41
CA THR A 50 9.52 18.39 -17.24
C THR A 50 9.65 18.81 -15.77
N THR A 51 9.00 18.10 -14.85
CA THR A 51 8.92 18.41 -13.41
C THR A 51 8.98 17.15 -12.53
N PRO A 52 10.06 16.34 -12.60
CA PRO A 52 10.14 15.05 -11.90
C PRO A 52 10.05 15.17 -10.37
N LEU A 53 10.47 16.31 -9.82
CA LEU A 53 10.36 16.61 -8.38
C LEU A 53 8.91 16.56 -7.89
N VAL A 54 7.96 16.99 -8.73
CA VAL A 54 6.54 17.05 -8.38
C VAL A 54 5.96 15.64 -8.25
N LEU A 55 6.35 14.71 -9.13
CA LEU A 55 5.96 13.31 -9.03
C LEU A 55 6.52 12.65 -7.76
N ILE A 56 7.77 12.93 -7.41
CA ILE A 56 8.40 12.41 -6.18
C ILE A 56 7.65 12.91 -4.96
N LEU A 57 7.39 14.21 -4.87
CA LEU A 57 6.64 14.81 -3.77
C LEU A 57 5.21 14.25 -3.69
N GLY A 58 4.55 14.06 -4.82
CA GLY A 58 3.22 13.43 -4.90
C GLY A 58 3.20 12.00 -4.38
N MET A 59 4.15 11.17 -4.80
CA MET A 59 4.32 9.80 -4.31
C MET A 59 4.63 9.75 -2.80
N CYS A 60 5.54 10.61 -2.33
CA CYS A 60 5.84 10.72 -0.90
C CYS A 60 4.60 11.16 -0.10
N GLY A 61 3.84 12.13 -0.60
CA GLY A 61 2.58 12.58 -0.01
C GLY A 61 1.55 11.46 0.05
N ALA A 62 1.42 10.67 -1.02
CA ALA A 62 0.51 9.53 -1.07
C ALA A 62 0.88 8.45 -0.05
N LEU A 63 2.17 8.15 0.10
CA LEU A 63 2.66 7.22 1.13
C LEU A 63 2.40 7.72 2.55
N LEU A 64 2.68 9.01 2.82
CA LEU A 64 2.44 9.61 4.13
C LEU A 64 0.95 9.64 4.47
N GLY A 65 0.10 10.08 3.55
CA GLY A 65 -1.36 10.13 3.76
C GLY A 65 -1.95 8.74 3.99
N THR A 66 -1.53 7.76 3.18
CA THR A 66 -1.92 6.36 3.35
C THR A 66 -1.44 5.81 4.69
N GLY A 67 -0.18 6.02 5.06
CA GLY A 67 0.41 5.54 6.31
C GLY A 67 -0.30 6.10 7.55
N ILE A 68 -0.60 7.40 7.55
CA ILE A 68 -1.35 8.05 8.64
C ILE A 68 -2.75 7.42 8.76
N TRP A 69 -3.47 7.27 7.64
CA TRP A 69 -4.81 6.68 7.64
C TRP A 69 -4.80 5.24 8.14
N LEU A 70 -3.85 4.43 7.65
CA LEU A 70 -3.72 3.02 8.06
C LEU A 70 -3.35 2.89 9.53
N GLN A 71 -2.50 3.77 10.08
CA GLN A 71 -2.22 3.74 11.51
C GLN A 71 -3.43 4.10 12.36
N ILE A 72 -4.22 5.11 11.96
CA ILE A 72 -5.46 5.46 12.64
C ILE A 72 -6.42 4.27 12.62
N ALA A 73 -6.66 3.68 11.45
CA ALA A 73 -7.56 2.53 11.32
C ALA A 73 -7.08 1.31 12.13
N SER A 74 -5.76 1.02 12.11
CA SER A 74 -5.17 -0.08 12.88
C SER A 74 -5.31 0.13 14.38
N TYR A 75 -5.13 1.36 14.86
CA TYR A 75 -5.29 1.70 16.27
C TYR A 75 -6.73 1.47 16.76
N PHE A 76 -7.73 1.81 15.94
CA PHE A 76 -9.14 1.56 16.26
C PHE A 76 -9.61 0.15 15.89
N GLY A 77 -8.74 -0.71 15.36
CA GLY A 77 -9.07 -2.08 14.96
C GLY A 77 -10.02 -2.17 13.75
N TRP A 78 -10.11 -1.11 12.93
CA TRP A 78 -10.97 -1.10 11.75
C TRP A 78 -10.31 -1.85 10.59
N PRO A 79 -10.94 -2.90 10.05
CA PRO A 79 -10.41 -3.61 8.89
C PRO A 79 -10.63 -2.77 7.63
N VAL A 80 -9.61 -1.99 7.24
CA VAL A 80 -9.63 -1.14 6.05
C VAL A 80 -8.76 -1.72 4.93
N SER A 81 -9.09 -1.41 3.67
CA SER A 81 -8.30 -1.83 2.51
C SER A 81 -7.08 -0.92 2.30
N THR A 82 -5.88 -1.49 2.45
CA THR A 82 -4.61 -0.80 2.17
C THR A 82 -4.47 -0.43 0.69
N THR A 83 -4.95 -1.29 -0.22
CA THR A 83 -4.95 -1.04 -1.66
C THR A 83 -5.79 0.17 -2.03
N HIS A 84 -7.02 0.28 -1.52
CA HIS A 84 -7.87 1.43 -1.81
C HIS A 84 -7.29 2.73 -1.24
N ALA A 85 -6.67 2.67 -0.06
CA ALA A 85 -6.05 3.83 0.57
C ALA A 85 -4.91 4.39 -0.31
N ILE A 86 -4.00 3.54 -0.79
CA ILE A 86 -2.88 4.01 -1.63
C ILE A 86 -3.35 4.44 -3.03
N VAL A 87 -4.27 3.71 -3.66
CA VAL A 87 -4.82 4.07 -4.96
C VAL A 87 -5.55 5.41 -4.88
N GLY A 88 -6.39 5.61 -3.87
CA GLY A 88 -7.11 6.87 -3.67
C GLY A 88 -6.17 8.04 -3.41
N ALA A 89 -5.11 7.84 -2.63
CA ALA A 89 -4.11 8.87 -2.37
C ALA A 89 -3.34 9.25 -3.65
N ILE A 90 -3.00 8.28 -4.49
CA ILE A 90 -2.32 8.49 -5.77
C ILE A 90 -3.21 9.26 -6.75
N LEU A 91 -4.47 8.82 -6.91
CA LEU A 91 -5.44 9.53 -7.74
C LEU A 91 -5.71 10.95 -7.23
N GLY A 92 -5.71 11.14 -5.90
CA GLY A 92 -5.91 12.44 -5.27
C GLY A 92 -4.86 13.47 -5.65
N PHE A 93 -3.56 13.15 -5.51
CA PHE A 93 -2.53 14.11 -5.96
C PHE A 93 -2.45 14.18 -7.49
N GLY A 94 -2.67 13.04 -8.18
CA GLY A 94 -2.71 12.97 -9.64
C GLY A 94 -3.71 13.96 -10.24
N GLY A 95 -4.94 14.01 -9.70
CA GLY A 95 -5.97 14.96 -10.13
C GLY A 95 -5.66 16.42 -9.77
N ILE A 96 -4.98 16.68 -8.65
CA ILE A 96 -4.60 18.06 -8.27
C ILE A 96 -3.54 18.63 -9.23
N ILE A 97 -2.63 17.79 -9.73
CA ILE A 97 -1.48 18.24 -10.52
C ILE A 97 -1.68 18.07 -12.02
N GLY A 98 -2.33 16.97 -12.43
CA GLY A 98 -2.57 16.63 -13.84
C GLY A 98 -3.86 17.21 -14.43
N GLY A 99 -4.86 17.53 -13.60
CA GLY A 99 -6.23 17.86 -14.04
C GLY A 99 -7.10 16.64 -14.24
#